data_AF-A0A1Z2XVS1-F1
#
_entry.id   AF-A0A1Z2XVS1-F1
#
_cell.length_a   1.000
_cell.length_b   1.000
_cell.length_c   1.000
_cell.angle_alpha   90.00
_cell.angle_beta   90.00
_cell.angle_gamma   90.00
#
_symmetry.space_group_name_H-M   'P 1'
#
loop_
_entity.id
_entity.type
_entity.pdbx_description
1 polymer ?
#
loop_
_entity_poly.entity_id
_entity_poly.type
_entity_poly.pdbx_seq_one_letter_code
_entity_poly.pdbx_strand_id
1 'polypeptide(L)'
;MSGKAAAELQDEAAMQTAIGNEIATLTKSWGSEKLEITIEYVFRCENPPDGTPNGNDTPAPNTETRQSEYGTKEDYQSLLALKTPDYASMSVADFNAKLLAWANEDFGRMERIDADMLCNDFQVSFSEEELAFIRLTVFLSGTENGEFVQSNYTGDPMVAPAYQESLPQKVDKSNEKAPMWCDFGYRFLYHIANQETLTVGERDRCIGGMITAVEKFWNDTTLDDLLTMTKDDVISCTSSRSCLLHRRQAG
;
A
#
# COMPACT_ATOMS: atom_id res chain seq x y z
N MET A 1 -7.47 26.23 32.14
CA MET A 1 -7.38 24.79 31.83
C MET A 1 -8.78 24.23 31.94
N SER A 2 -9.53 24.30 30.84
CA SER A 2 -10.91 23.81 30.77
C SER A 2 -10.84 22.35 30.36
N GLY A 3 -11.28 21.46 31.25
CA GLY A 3 -11.50 20.07 30.92
C GLY A 3 -12.47 19.96 29.75
N LYS A 4 -12.04 19.30 28.69
CA LYS A 4 -12.97 18.65 27.78
C LYS A 4 -13.18 17.24 28.32
N ALA A 5 -14.42 16.93 28.63
CA ALA A 5 -14.81 15.63 29.14
C ALA A 5 -14.56 14.57 28.05
N ALA A 6 -14.07 13.41 28.47
CA ALA A 6 -13.80 12.22 27.66
C ALA A 6 -15.05 11.60 26.97
N ALA A 7 -16.18 12.30 26.94
CA ALA A 7 -17.42 11.88 26.31
C ALA A 7 -17.63 12.48 24.90
N GLU A 8 -16.73 13.37 24.45
CA GLU A 8 -16.80 14.00 23.11
C GLU A 8 -15.81 13.41 22.09
N LEU A 9 -15.04 12.38 22.48
CA LEU A 9 -14.12 11.67 21.60
C LEU A 9 -14.54 10.21 21.50
N GLN A 10 -15.41 9.92 20.53
CA GLN A 10 -15.54 8.64 19.81
C GLN A 10 -16.85 8.67 19.02
N ASP A 11 -16.75 9.00 17.75
CA ASP A 11 -17.69 8.46 16.78
C ASP A 11 -16.85 7.71 15.74
N GLU A 12 -16.65 6.42 15.99
CA GLU A 12 -16.01 5.51 15.04
C GLU A 12 -16.68 5.62 13.67
N ALA A 13 -18.00 5.83 13.61
CA ALA A 13 -18.72 6.03 12.36
C ALA A 13 -18.37 7.38 11.72
N ALA A 14 -18.10 8.44 12.50
CA ALA A 14 -17.60 9.70 11.96
C ALA A 14 -16.18 9.56 11.39
N MET A 15 -15.28 8.85 12.05
CA MET A 15 -13.93 8.57 11.53
C MET A 15 -13.98 7.69 10.28
N GLN A 16 -14.78 6.62 10.30
CA GLN A 16 -15.01 5.79 9.12
C GLN A 16 -15.59 6.61 7.96
N THR A 17 -16.57 7.49 8.22
CA THR A 17 -17.12 8.37 7.18
C THR A 17 -16.06 9.32 6.62
N ALA A 18 -15.17 9.84 7.46
CA ALA A 18 -14.15 10.80 7.07
C ALA A 18 -13.05 10.16 6.23
N ILE A 19 -12.54 9.01 6.68
CA ILE A 19 -11.58 8.20 5.92
C ILE A 19 -12.22 7.76 4.61
N GLY A 20 -13.48 7.33 4.60
CA GLY A 20 -14.22 6.98 3.39
C GLY A 20 -14.35 8.13 2.38
N ASN A 21 -14.62 9.35 2.84
CA ASN A 21 -14.67 10.54 1.97
C ASN A 21 -13.29 10.90 1.39
N GLU A 22 -12.24 10.72 2.19
CA GLU A 22 -10.87 10.98 1.74
C GLU A 22 -10.43 9.95 0.69
N ILE A 23 -10.73 8.68 0.95
CA ILE A 23 -10.55 7.59 0.00
C ILE A 23 -11.24 7.90 -1.33
N ALA A 24 -12.48 8.39 -1.31
CA ALA A 24 -13.18 8.79 -2.52
C ALA A 24 -12.47 9.94 -3.27
N THR A 25 -11.85 10.87 -2.53
CA THR A 25 -11.07 11.98 -3.09
C THR A 25 -9.75 11.49 -3.71
N LEU A 26 -9.05 10.58 -3.04
CA LEU A 26 -7.82 9.96 -3.53
C LEU A 26 -8.10 9.10 -4.77
N THR A 27 -9.12 8.25 -4.73
CA THR A 27 -9.59 7.46 -5.88
C THR A 27 -9.88 8.35 -7.08
N LYS A 28 -10.54 9.50 -6.88
CA LYS A 28 -10.80 10.44 -7.98
C LYS A 28 -9.53 11.13 -8.49
N SER A 29 -8.56 11.37 -7.63
CA SER A 29 -7.32 12.09 -7.97
C SER A 29 -6.32 11.20 -8.70
N TRP A 30 -6.30 9.90 -8.38
CA TRP A 30 -5.32 8.94 -8.91
C TRP A 30 -5.91 7.94 -9.90
N GLY A 31 -7.22 7.75 -9.91
CA GLY A 31 -7.92 7.01 -10.94
C GLY A 31 -7.84 7.70 -12.31
N SER A 32 -8.04 6.92 -13.36
CA SER A 32 -8.12 7.41 -14.74
C SER A 32 -9.13 6.60 -15.55
N GLU A 33 -9.44 7.04 -16.77
CA GLU A 33 -10.29 6.26 -17.69
C GLU A 33 -9.72 4.86 -17.99
N LYS A 34 -8.40 4.68 -17.85
CA LYS A 34 -7.72 3.40 -18.12
C LYS A 34 -7.51 2.55 -16.87
N LEU A 35 -7.62 3.14 -15.68
CA LEU A 35 -7.30 2.51 -14.40
C LEU A 35 -8.27 3.00 -13.33
N GLU A 36 -9.21 2.14 -12.96
CA GLU A 36 -10.14 2.37 -11.85
C GLU A 36 -9.55 1.80 -10.56
N ILE A 37 -9.69 2.52 -9.44
CA ILE A 37 -9.13 2.13 -8.15
C ILE A 37 -10.20 2.19 -7.06
N THR A 38 -10.36 1.09 -6.33
CA THR A 38 -11.21 0.98 -5.15
C THR A 38 -10.34 0.73 -3.92
N ILE A 39 -10.63 1.38 -2.81
CA ILE A 39 -9.91 1.18 -1.54
C ILE A 39 -10.83 0.54 -0.51
N GLU A 40 -10.32 -0.50 0.10
CA GLU A 40 -10.82 -1.07 1.35
C GLU A 40 -9.80 -0.74 2.45
N TYR A 41 -10.25 -0.46 3.66
CA TYR A 41 -9.35 -0.14 4.77
C TYR A 41 -9.89 -0.66 6.09
N VAL A 42 -8.97 -0.85 7.03
CA VAL A 42 -9.26 -1.15 8.43
C VAL A 42 -8.47 -0.15 9.27
N PHE A 43 -9.17 0.55 10.16
CA PHE A 43 -8.58 1.48 11.12
C PHE A 43 -9.10 1.14 12.51
N ARG A 44 -8.20 0.95 13.46
CA ARG A 44 -8.56 0.73 14.87
C ARG A 44 -7.70 1.64 15.75
N CYS A 45 -8.38 2.29 16.69
CA CYS A 45 -7.74 2.91 17.84
C CYS A 45 -8.40 2.34 19.09
N GLU A 46 -7.59 1.80 19.99
CA GLU A 46 -8.06 1.43 21.32
C GLU A 46 -7.68 2.52 22.32
N ASN A 47 -8.69 3.03 23.00
CA ASN A 47 -8.53 3.74 24.27
C ASN A 47 -8.77 2.74 25.40
N PRO A 48 -8.07 2.88 26.54
CA PRO A 48 -8.35 2.02 27.68
C PRO A 48 -9.81 2.21 28.13
N PRO A 49 -10.57 1.13 28.37
CA PRO A 49 -11.75 1.22 29.21
C PRO A 49 -11.31 1.66 30.61
N ASP A 50 -12.15 2.43 31.30
CA ASP A 50 -11.98 2.74 32.71
C ASP A 50 -11.73 1.43 33.50
N GLY A 51 -10.49 1.22 33.93
CA GLY A 51 -10.13 0.30 35.00
C GLY A 51 -10.20 -1.22 34.75
N THR A 52 -10.35 -1.73 33.52
CA THR A 52 -10.25 -3.19 33.28
C THR A 52 -8.90 -3.58 32.68
N PRO A 53 -8.09 -4.42 33.36
CA PRO A 53 -6.90 -4.99 32.74
C PRO A 53 -7.35 -6.02 31.70
N ASN A 54 -7.41 -5.61 30.44
CA ASN A 54 -7.52 -6.56 29.34
C ASN A 54 -6.13 -7.15 29.10
N GLY A 55 -5.91 -8.33 29.69
CA GLY A 55 -4.93 -9.25 29.14
C GLY A 55 -5.50 -9.78 27.84
N ASN A 56 -5.05 -9.25 26.71
CA ASN A 56 -5.20 -9.90 25.42
C ASN A 56 -3.90 -9.71 24.66
N ASP A 57 -3.34 -10.84 24.26
CA ASP A 57 -2.10 -10.99 23.52
C ASP A 57 -2.12 -10.05 22.30
N THR A 58 -1.22 -9.08 22.30
CA THR A 58 -0.82 -8.41 21.06
C THR A 58 -0.40 -9.54 20.11
N PRO A 59 -1.02 -9.71 18.93
CA PRO A 59 -0.43 -10.58 17.93
C PRO A 59 0.98 -10.04 17.72
N ALA A 60 1.99 -10.90 17.94
CA ALA A 60 3.34 -10.57 17.53
C ALA A 60 3.28 -10.03 16.09
N PRO A 61 4.16 -9.08 15.69
CA PRO A 61 4.27 -8.72 14.29
C PRO A 61 4.30 -10.02 13.51
N ASN A 62 3.42 -10.13 12.51
CA ASN A 62 3.32 -11.32 11.68
C ASN A 62 4.64 -11.42 10.91
N THR A 63 5.70 -11.91 11.55
CA THR A 63 6.95 -12.27 10.90
C THR A 63 6.58 -13.48 10.09
N GLU A 64 6.16 -13.23 8.85
CA GLU A 64 5.98 -14.30 7.88
C GLU A 64 7.29 -15.08 7.84
N THR A 65 7.21 -16.33 8.26
CA THR A 65 8.39 -17.18 8.34
C THR A 65 8.84 -17.43 6.91
N ARG A 66 10.04 -16.94 6.58
CA ARG A 66 10.68 -17.14 5.28
C ARG A 66 10.55 -18.59 4.83
N GLN A 67 9.94 -18.80 3.67
CA GLN A 67 9.72 -20.14 3.08
C GLN A 67 10.79 -20.53 2.04
N SER A 68 11.56 -19.55 1.55
CA SER A 68 12.56 -19.73 0.50
C SER A 68 13.94 -19.20 0.92
N GLU A 69 15.00 -19.72 0.30
CA GLU A 69 16.34 -19.13 0.42
C GLU A 69 16.36 -17.67 -0.06
N TYR A 70 17.42 -16.93 0.28
CA TYR A 70 17.58 -15.54 -0.17
C TYR A 70 17.81 -15.44 -1.67
N GLY A 71 17.29 -14.39 -2.30
CA GLY A 71 17.62 -14.05 -3.67
C GLY A 71 19.11 -13.76 -3.83
N THR A 72 19.72 -14.34 -4.87
CA THR A 72 21.12 -14.13 -5.20
C THR A 72 21.31 -12.84 -6.00
N LYS A 73 22.54 -12.35 -6.10
CA LYS A 73 22.85 -11.19 -6.93
C LYS A 73 22.47 -11.43 -8.40
N GLU A 74 22.70 -12.65 -8.88
CA GLU A 74 22.37 -13.08 -10.25
C GLU A 74 20.85 -13.09 -10.48
N ASP A 75 20.06 -13.52 -9.49
CA ASP A 75 18.59 -13.46 -9.55
C ASP A 75 18.13 -12.02 -9.80
N TYR A 76 18.60 -11.08 -8.97
CA TYR A 76 18.25 -9.67 -9.08
C TYR A 76 18.80 -9.02 -10.34
N GLN A 77 20.01 -9.36 -10.79
CA GLN A 77 20.56 -8.85 -12.05
C GLN A 77 19.70 -9.27 -13.25
N SER A 78 19.19 -10.51 -13.25
CA SER A 78 18.31 -10.99 -14.31
C SER A 78 16.95 -10.28 -14.29
N LEU A 79 16.40 -10.01 -13.10
CA LEU A 79 15.15 -9.26 -12.94
C LEU A 79 15.32 -7.80 -13.38
N LEU A 80 16.40 -7.15 -12.94
CA LEU A 80 16.70 -5.76 -13.28
C LEU A 80 17.00 -5.55 -14.77
N ALA A 81 17.34 -6.61 -15.52
CA ALA A 81 17.43 -6.54 -16.98
C ALA A 81 16.09 -6.21 -17.66
N LEU A 82 14.95 -6.45 -16.98
CA LEU A 82 13.63 -6.03 -17.45
C LEU A 82 13.38 -4.52 -17.31
N LYS A 83 14.18 -3.82 -16.48
CA LYS A 83 14.13 -2.37 -16.30
C LYS A 83 14.88 -1.65 -17.43
N THR A 84 14.44 -1.88 -18.67
CA THR A 84 15.02 -1.23 -19.86
C THR A 84 14.78 0.29 -19.80
N PRO A 85 15.56 1.15 -20.48
CA PRO A 85 15.35 2.60 -20.42
C PRO A 85 13.93 3.08 -20.82
N ASP A 86 13.21 2.28 -21.62
CA ASP A 86 11.88 2.55 -22.16
C ASP A 86 10.76 1.75 -21.47
N TYR A 87 11.06 0.97 -20.43
CA TYR A 87 10.08 0.08 -19.77
C TYR A 87 8.80 0.82 -19.33
N ALA A 88 8.93 2.05 -18.83
CA ALA A 88 7.80 2.86 -18.38
C ALA A 88 6.86 3.28 -19.51
N SER A 89 7.34 3.26 -20.77
CA SER A 89 6.52 3.55 -21.95
C SER A 89 5.89 2.30 -22.56
N MET A 90 6.30 1.10 -22.14
CA MET A 90 5.68 -0.14 -22.56
C MET A 90 4.24 -0.23 -22.06
N SER A 91 3.39 -0.93 -22.81
CA SER A 91 2.08 -1.33 -22.30
C SER A 91 2.24 -2.25 -21.09
N VAL A 92 1.26 -2.24 -20.19
CA VAL A 92 1.21 -3.19 -19.08
C VAL A 92 1.19 -4.63 -19.61
N ALA A 93 0.45 -4.90 -20.70
CA ALA A 93 0.42 -6.21 -21.33
C ALA A 93 1.81 -6.70 -21.79
N ASP A 94 2.57 -5.86 -22.49
CA ASP A 94 3.91 -6.21 -22.97
C ASP A 94 4.89 -6.45 -21.83
N PHE A 95 4.85 -5.61 -20.79
CA PHE A 95 5.74 -5.77 -19.64
C PHE A 95 5.38 -7.02 -18.83
N ASN A 96 4.08 -7.25 -18.58
CA ASN A 96 3.60 -8.44 -17.89
C ASN A 96 3.98 -9.73 -18.62
N ALA A 97 3.88 -9.75 -19.95
CA ALA A 97 4.33 -10.89 -20.75
C ALA A 97 5.84 -11.15 -20.61
N LYS A 98 6.68 -10.09 -20.57
CA LYS A 98 8.12 -10.23 -20.31
C LYS A 98 8.41 -10.77 -18.91
N LEU A 99 7.74 -10.24 -17.90
CA LEU A 99 7.92 -10.70 -16.52
C LEU A 99 7.46 -12.15 -16.34
N LEU A 100 6.35 -12.54 -16.97
CA LEU A 100 5.85 -13.91 -16.95
C LEU A 100 6.81 -14.87 -17.66
N ALA A 101 7.35 -14.46 -18.82
CA ALA A 101 8.38 -15.23 -19.51
C ALA A 101 9.62 -15.42 -18.63
N TRP A 102 10.09 -14.35 -17.98
CA TRP A 102 11.17 -14.41 -17.00
C TRP A 102 10.83 -15.36 -15.85
N ALA A 103 9.65 -15.29 -15.24
CA ALA A 103 9.27 -16.20 -14.16
C ALA A 103 9.21 -17.67 -14.61
N ASN A 104 8.87 -17.93 -15.87
CA ASN A 104 8.79 -19.29 -16.43
C ASN A 104 10.16 -19.93 -16.72
N GLU A 105 11.23 -19.15 -16.91
CA GLU A 105 12.57 -19.72 -17.14
C GLU A 105 13.14 -20.36 -15.86
N ASP A 106 12.84 -19.77 -14.70
CA ASP A 106 13.19 -20.29 -13.39
C ASP A 106 12.16 -19.77 -12.38
N PHE A 107 11.30 -20.67 -11.92
CA PHE A 107 10.27 -20.34 -10.93
C PHE A 107 10.87 -20.14 -9.53
N GLY A 108 11.91 -20.89 -9.20
CA GLY A 108 12.55 -20.84 -7.89
C GLY A 108 13.24 -19.49 -7.63
N ARG A 109 13.79 -18.83 -8.65
CA ARG A 109 14.31 -17.45 -8.47
C ARG A 109 13.22 -16.45 -8.14
N MET A 110 12.02 -16.61 -8.70
CA MET A 110 10.88 -15.74 -8.39
C MET A 110 10.45 -15.96 -6.94
N GLU A 111 10.33 -17.22 -6.48
CA GLU A 111 9.99 -17.53 -5.09
C GLU A 111 11.00 -16.98 -4.06
N ARG A 112 12.29 -16.94 -4.40
CA ARG A 112 13.32 -16.33 -3.53
C ARG A 112 13.16 -14.82 -3.43
N ILE A 113 12.94 -14.14 -4.56
CA ILE A 113 12.74 -12.69 -4.61
C ILE A 113 11.44 -12.31 -3.88
N ASP A 114 10.35 -13.05 -4.09
CA ASP A 114 9.08 -12.80 -3.40
C ASP A 114 9.22 -12.98 -1.89
N ALA A 115 9.97 -14.00 -1.43
CA ALA A 115 10.28 -14.17 -0.02
C ALA A 115 11.11 -13.01 0.56
N ASP A 116 12.09 -12.49 -0.18
CA ASP A 116 12.86 -11.30 0.24
C ASP A 116 11.97 -10.06 0.35
N MET A 117 11.03 -9.86 -0.60
CA MET A 117 10.07 -8.76 -0.55
C MET A 117 9.12 -8.89 0.65
N LEU A 118 8.56 -10.08 0.86
CA LEU A 118 7.59 -10.38 1.91
C LEU A 118 8.19 -10.23 3.31
N CYS A 119 9.41 -10.74 3.52
CA CYS A 119 10.14 -10.59 4.78
C CYS A 119 10.80 -9.21 4.92
N ASN A 120 10.78 -8.39 3.87
CA ASN A 120 11.51 -7.13 3.78
C ASN A 120 13.01 -7.27 4.15
N ASP A 121 13.62 -8.36 3.72
CA ASP A 121 14.97 -8.78 4.12
C ASP A 121 15.79 -9.20 2.89
N PHE A 122 16.57 -8.24 2.39
CA PHE A 122 17.38 -8.38 1.18
C PHE A 122 18.85 -8.52 1.55
N GLN A 123 19.52 -9.53 0.99
CA GLN A 123 20.97 -9.71 1.15
C GLN A 123 21.79 -9.01 0.05
N VAL A 124 21.11 -8.31 -0.86
CA VAL A 124 21.68 -7.53 -1.96
C VAL A 124 21.33 -6.06 -1.74
N SER A 125 22.28 -5.16 -2.02
CA SER A 125 22.05 -3.72 -1.96
C SER A 125 21.54 -3.20 -3.30
N PHE A 126 20.56 -2.30 -3.25
CA PHE A 126 19.94 -1.67 -4.41
C PHE A 126 20.10 -0.15 -4.32
N SER A 127 20.13 0.51 -5.48
CA SER A 127 19.81 1.94 -5.55
C SER A 127 18.33 2.18 -5.23
N GLU A 128 17.98 3.42 -4.89
CA GLU A 128 16.58 3.80 -4.65
C GLU A 128 15.69 3.51 -5.87
N GLU A 129 16.21 3.72 -7.08
CA GLU A 129 15.47 3.50 -8.33
C GLU A 129 15.24 2.01 -8.61
N GLU A 130 16.23 1.16 -8.36
CA GLU A 130 16.10 -0.30 -8.49
C GLU A 130 15.11 -0.85 -7.47
N LEU A 131 15.20 -0.38 -6.22
CA LEU A 131 14.29 -0.83 -5.16
C LEU A 131 12.85 -0.38 -5.44
N ALA A 132 12.64 0.84 -5.94
CA ALA A 132 11.33 1.32 -6.36
C ALA A 132 10.74 0.49 -7.50
N PHE A 133 11.56 0.13 -8.50
CA PHE A 133 11.14 -0.76 -9.58
C PHE A 133 10.71 -2.14 -9.07
N ILE A 134 11.49 -2.74 -8.15
CA ILE A 134 11.17 -4.05 -7.57
C ILE A 134 9.87 -3.98 -6.74
N ARG A 135 9.79 -3.03 -5.80
CA ARG A 135 8.66 -2.94 -4.85
C ARG A 135 7.35 -2.48 -5.45
N LEU A 136 7.39 -1.78 -6.58
CA LEU A 136 6.19 -1.27 -7.23
C LEU A 136 5.94 -1.98 -8.56
N THR A 137 6.81 -1.77 -9.54
CA THR A 137 6.58 -2.27 -10.91
C THR A 137 6.53 -3.79 -10.98
N VAL A 138 7.53 -4.46 -10.39
CA VAL A 138 7.60 -5.94 -10.40
C VAL A 138 6.50 -6.53 -9.54
N PHE A 139 6.26 -5.98 -8.34
CA PHE A 139 5.17 -6.41 -7.47
C PHE A 139 3.82 -6.37 -8.19
N LEU A 140 3.42 -5.21 -8.74
CA LEU A 140 2.12 -5.05 -9.39
C LEU A 140 1.96 -5.97 -10.61
N SER A 141 2.99 -6.06 -11.45
CA SER A 141 2.99 -6.93 -12.62
C SER A 141 2.96 -8.41 -12.23
N GLY A 142 3.62 -8.79 -11.13
CA GLY A 142 3.59 -10.13 -10.54
C GLY A 142 2.19 -10.49 -10.05
N THR A 143 1.53 -9.58 -9.31
CA THR A 143 0.14 -9.76 -8.88
C THR A 143 -0.81 -9.90 -10.06
N GLU A 144 -0.72 -9.02 -11.05
CA GLU A 144 -1.54 -9.08 -12.27
C GLU A 144 -1.36 -10.40 -13.03
N ASN A 145 -0.11 -10.87 -13.17
CA ASN A 145 0.21 -12.17 -13.76
C ASN A 145 -0.34 -13.34 -12.92
N GLY A 146 -0.26 -13.24 -11.59
CA GLY A 146 -0.80 -14.24 -10.68
C GLY A 146 -2.31 -14.44 -10.88
N GLU A 147 -3.07 -13.34 -10.89
CA GLU A 147 -4.52 -13.37 -11.14
C GLU A 147 -4.86 -13.89 -12.54
N PHE A 148 -4.06 -13.51 -13.55
CA PHE A 148 -4.23 -13.99 -14.92
C PHE A 148 -3.98 -15.51 -15.04
N VAL A 149 -2.89 -16.01 -14.46
CA VAL A 149 -2.56 -17.45 -14.46
C VAL A 149 -3.60 -18.25 -13.69
N GLN A 150 -4.05 -17.74 -12.54
CA GLN A 150 -5.08 -18.39 -11.73
C GLN A 150 -6.40 -18.51 -12.49
N SER A 151 -6.87 -17.43 -13.12
CA SER A 151 -8.10 -17.44 -13.94
C SER A 151 -8.02 -18.43 -15.09
N ASN A 152 -6.88 -18.47 -15.80
CA ASN A 152 -6.68 -19.44 -16.89
C ASN A 152 -6.66 -20.88 -16.39
N TYR A 153 -6.14 -21.13 -15.18
CA TYR A 153 -6.06 -22.47 -14.60
C TYR A 153 -7.41 -22.97 -14.07
N THR A 154 -8.18 -22.12 -13.37
CA THR A 154 -9.47 -22.52 -12.78
C THR A 154 -10.63 -22.40 -13.75
N GLY A 155 -10.51 -21.56 -14.78
CA GLY A 155 -11.60 -21.18 -15.69
C GLY A 155 -12.56 -20.14 -15.09
N ASP A 156 -12.29 -19.65 -13.88
CA ASP A 156 -13.07 -18.59 -13.25
C ASP A 156 -12.72 -17.21 -13.84
N PRO A 157 -13.61 -16.22 -13.75
CA PRO A 157 -13.29 -14.85 -14.11
C PRO A 157 -12.07 -14.35 -13.33
N MET A 158 -11.19 -13.61 -14.01
CA MET A 158 -10.04 -12.96 -13.38
C MET A 158 -10.51 -12.02 -12.26
N VAL A 159 -9.94 -12.20 -11.07
CA VAL A 159 -10.20 -11.34 -9.92
C VAL A 159 -9.39 -10.05 -10.08
N ALA A 160 -9.92 -8.94 -9.56
CA ALA A 160 -9.21 -7.67 -9.56
C ALA A 160 -7.92 -7.78 -8.74
N PRO A 161 -6.75 -7.46 -9.31
CA PRO A 161 -5.49 -7.44 -8.57
C PRO A 161 -5.59 -6.55 -7.33
N ALA A 162 -4.88 -6.97 -6.28
CA ALA A 162 -4.88 -6.28 -5.00
C ALA A 162 -3.47 -5.84 -4.58
N TYR A 163 -3.34 -4.59 -4.15
CA TYR A 163 -2.24 -4.16 -3.30
C TYR A 163 -2.72 -4.12 -1.85
N GLN A 164 -1.92 -4.58 -0.88
CA GLN A 164 -2.27 -4.47 0.53
C GLN A 164 -1.04 -4.16 1.38
N GLU A 165 -1.23 -3.37 2.43
CA GLU A 165 -0.17 -3.04 3.37
C GLU A 165 -0.74 -2.74 4.76
N SER A 166 0.03 -3.10 5.78
CA SER A 166 -0.18 -2.63 7.16
C SER A 166 0.91 -1.63 7.50
N LEU A 167 0.52 -0.40 7.87
CA LEU A 167 1.47 0.64 8.22
C LEU A 167 2.00 0.45 9.65
N PRO A 168 3.21 0.96 9.96
CA PRO A 168 3.79 0.84 11.30
C PRO A 168 2.85 1.41 12.37
N GLN A 169 2.57 0.61 13.39
CA GLN A 169 1.73 1.01 14.52
C GLN A 169 2.28 2.27 15.21
N LYS A 170 1.41 3.22 15.52
CA LYS A 170 1.74 4.36 16.38
C LYS A 170 1.33 4.03 17.80
N VAL A 171 2.27 4.13 18.75
CA VAL A 171 2.08 3.72 20.14
C VAL A 171 2.63 4.78 21.10
N ASP A 172 1.85 5.13 22.13
CA ASP A 172 2.33 5.80 23.33
C ASP A 172 2.30 4.82 24.51
N LYS A 173 3.48 4.59 25.09
CA LYS A 173 3.69 3.72 26.26
C LYS A 173 3.93 4.51 27.55
N SER A 174 3.71 5.83 27.54
CA SER A 174 3.88 6.70 28.71
C SER A 174 3.08 6.23 29.93
N ASN A 175 1.93 5.61 29.70
CA ASN A 175 1.15 4.90 30.71
C ASN A 175 1.28 3.38 30.55
N GLU A 176 2.20 2.76 31.30
CA GLU A 176 2.45 1.31 31.25
C GLU A 176 1.19 0.46 31.53
N LYS A 177 0.18 1.01 32.22
CA LYS A 177 -1.07 0.30 32.53
C LYS A 177 -2.16 0.49 31.48
N ALA A 178 -1.97 1.42 30.55
CA ALA A 178 -2.95 1.78 29.55
C ALA A 178 -2.26 2.40 28.32
N PRO A 179 -1.48 1.61 27.57
CA PRO A 179 -0.83 2.10 26.36
C PRO A 179 -1.89 2.47 25.32
N MET A 180 -1.72 3.62 24.68
CA MET A 180 -2.57 4.05 23.57
C MET A 180 -1.90 3.66 22.26
N TRP A 181 -2.68 3.20 21.30
CA TRP A 181 -2.16 2.84 20.01
C TRP A 181 -3.22 2.97 18.91
N CYS A 182 -2.75 3.20 17.70
CA CYS A 182 -3.56 3.11 16.49
C CYS A 182 -2.86 2.25 15.46
N ASP A 183 -3.64 1.38 14.80
CA ASP A 183 -3.23 0.62 13.64
C ASP A 183 -3.92 1.16 12.38
N PHE A 184 -3.28 0.94 11.23
CA PHE A 184 -3.88 1.28 9.94
C PHE A 184 -3.40 0.29 8.88
N GLY A 185 -4.35 -0.45 8.34
CA GLY A 185 -4.15 -1.34 7.21
C GLY A 185 -5.07 -0.95 6.05
N TYR A 186 -4.57 -1.06 4.83
CA TYR A 186 -5.34 -0.73 3.64
C TYR A 186 -5.11 -1.74 2.53
N ARG A 187 -6.11 -1.87 1.66
CA ARG A 187 -6.10 -2.70 0.46
C ARG A 187 -6.65 -1.92 -0.72
N PHE A 188 -5.92 -1.87 -1.83
CA PHE A 188 -6.39 -1.33 -3.10
C PHE A 188 -6.75 -2.47 -4.03
N LEU A 189 -7.98 -2.48 -4.52
CA LEU A 189 -8.38 -3.27 -5.69
C LEU A 189 -8.34 -2.34 -6.89
N TYR A 190 -7.75 -2.76 -7.99
CA TYR A 190 -7.72 -1.94 -9.20
C TYR A 190 -8.12 -2.73 -10.42
N HIS A 191 -8.75 -2.03 -11.36
CA HIS A 191 -9.18 -2.59 -12.63
C HIS A 191 -8.52 -1.81 -13.78
N ILE A 192 -7.75 -2.54 -14.60
CA ILE A 192 -7.15 -2.00 -15.81
C ILE A 192 -8.13 -2.26 -16.96
N ALA A 193 -8.70 -1.18 -17.51
CA ALA A 193 -9.70 -1.29 -18.58
C ALA A 193 -9.12 -1.91 -19.85
N ASN A 194 -7.85 -1.60 -20.17
CA ASN A 194 -7.15 -2.18 -21.30
C ASN A 194 -5.62 -2.16 -21.09
N GLN A 195 -5.04 -3.34 -20.81
CA GLN A 195 -3.61 -3.53 -20.55
C GLN A 195 -2.71 -3.22 -21.77
N GLU A 196 -3.26 -3.26 -23.00
CA GLU A 196 -2.52 -2.94 -24.22
C GLU A 196 -2.27 -1.43 -24.38
N THR A 197 -3.04 -0.60 -23.69
CA THR A 197 -3.04 0.87 -23.88
C THR A 197 -2.61 1.66 -22.66
N LEU A 198 -2.72 1.06 -21.47
CA LEU A 198 -2.17 1.62 -20.24
C LEU A 198 -0.67 1.35 -20.23
N THR A 199 0.15 2.38 -20.09
CA THR A 199 1.60 2.15 -19.96
C THR A 199 1.97 1.79 -18.52
N VAL A 200 3.11 1.12 -18.35
CA VAL A 200 3.68 0.82 -17.03
C VAL A 200 3.87 2.11 -16.22
N GLY A 201 4.38 3.17 -16.84
CA GLY A 201 4.57 4.46 -16.17
C GLY A 201 3.26 5.14 -15.77
N GLU A 202 2.21 5.03 -16.58
CA GLU A 202 0.87 5.51 -16.19
C GLU A 202 0.34 4.75 -14.97
N ARG A 203 0.43 3.41 -14.99
CA ARG A 203 -0.01 2.50 -13.92
C ARG A 203 0.75 2.76 -12.61
N ASP A 204 2.07 2.77 -12.68
CA ASP A 204 2.95 2.94 -11.52
C ASP A 204 2.79 4.35 -10.92
N ARG A 205 2.61 5.39 -11.75
CA ARG A 205 2.33 6.73 -11.25
C ARG A 205 1.00 6.81 -10.50
N CYS A 206 -0.05 6.18 -11.02
CA CYS A 206 -1.36 6.20 -10.39
C CYS A 206 -1.37 5.42 -9.07
N ILE A 207 -0.92 4.16 -9.09
CA ILE A 207 -0.93 3.30 -7.89
C ILE A 207 0.13 3.76 -6.88
N GLY A 208 1.34 4.07 -7.34
CA GLY A 208 2.42 4.58 -6.48
C GLY A 208 2.08 5.93 -5.85
N GLY A 209 1.46 6.85 -6.61
CA GLY A 209 1.01 8.13 -6.07
C GLY A 209 -0.03 7.97 -4.95
N MET A 210 -0.86 6.93 -5.05
CA MET A 210 -1.86 6.59 -4.06
C MET A 210 -1.27 5.97 -2.80
N ILE A 211 -0.34 5.01 -2.94
CA ILE A 211 0.45 4.43 -1.84
C ILE A 211 1.15 5.57 -1.08
N THR A 212 1.91 6.41 -1.79
CA THR A 212 2.63 7.54 -1.18
C THR A 212 1.68 8.52 -0.48
N ALA A 213 0.48 8.77 -1.02
CA ALA A 213 -0.49 9.64 -0.38
C ALA A 213 -0.99 9.07 0.95
N VAL A 214 -1.28 7.77 1.00
CA VAL A 214 -1.73 7.07 2.21
C VAL A 214 -0.62 6.99 3.25
N GLU A 215 0.58 6.57 2.87
CA GLU A 215 1.75 6.54 3.74
C GLU A 215 2.06 7.93 4.32
N LYS A 216 1.99 8.97 3.48
CA LYS A 216 2.24 10.34 3.91
C LYS A 216 1.18 10.83 4.89
N PHE A 217 -0.09 10.53 4.64
CA PHE A 217 -1.17 10.84 5.59
C PHE A 217 -0.89 10.21 6.95
N TRP A 218 -0.56 8.92 6.98
CA TRP A 218 -0.23 8.23 8.22
C TRP A 218 0.98 8.83 8.91
N ASN A 219 2.10 8.99 8.21
CA ASN A 219 3.35 9.47 8.79
C ASN A 219 3.25 10.91 9.33
N ASP A 220 2.53 11.79 8.63
CA ASP A 220 2.37 13.19 9.03
C ASP A 220 1.36 13.38 10.18
N THR A 221 0.47 12.42 10.45
CA THR A 221 -0.58 12.55 11.47
C THR A 221 -0.08 11.98 12.80
N THR A 222 -0.04 12.77 13.87
CA THR A 222 0.47 12.28 15.17
C THR A 222 -0.50 11.31 15.84
N LEU A 223 -0.03 10.55 16.83
CA LEU A 223 -0.93 9.67 17.61
C LEU A 223 -2.01 10.50 18.33
N ASP A 224 -1.64 11.64 18.92
CA ASP A 224 -2.60 12.53 19.58
C ASP A 224 -3.63 13.07 18.58
N ASP A 225 -3.20 13.45 17.37
CA ASP A 225 -4.12 13.85 16.31
C ASP A 225 -5.04 12.67 15.94
N LEU A 226 -4.52 11.47 15.69
CA LEU A 226 -5.36 10.29 15.37
C LEU A 226 -6.38 9.96 16.47
N LEU A 227 -6.02 10.13 17.74
CA LEU A 227 -6.89 9.90 18.89
C LEU A 227 -7.94 11.01 19.09
N THR A 228 -7.67 12.22 18.59
CA THR A 228 -8.52 13.40 18.79
C THR A 228 -9.20 13.91 17.51
N MET A 229 -8.89 13.32 16.36
CA MET A 229 -9.36 13.71 15.04
C MET A 229 -10.88 13.56 14.93
N THR A 230 -11.53 14.63 14.51
CA THR A 230 -12.91 14.61 14.07
C THR A 230 -12.99 14.37 12.56
N LYS A 231 -14.21 14.13 12.06
CA LYS A 231 -14.45 13.98 10.61
C LYS A 231 -13.94 15.15 9.78
N ASP A 232 -14.09 16.38 10.29
CA ASP A 232 -13.70 17.58 9.57
C ASP A 232 -12.16 17.76 9.54
N ASP A 233 -11.45 17.22 10.53
CA ASP A 233 -9.97 17.27 10.60
C ASP A 233 -9.32 16.37 9.54
N VAL A 234 -9.89 15.18 9.29
CA VAL A 234 -9.45 14.27 8.22
C VAL A 234 -9.59 14.93 6.85
N ILE A 235 -10.73 15.58 6.58
CA ILE A 235 -11.02 16.26 5.30
C ILE A 235 -10.15 17.53 5.12
N SER A 236 -9.83 18.24 6.21
CA SER A 236 -9.02 19.46 6.19
C SER A 236 -7.53 19.19 5.92
N CYS A 237 -6.97 18.13 6.52
CA CYS A 237 -5.57 17.73 6.30
C CYS A 237 -5.27 17.45 4.82
N THR A 238 -6.28 17.08 4.04
CA THR A 238 -6.15 16.59 2.67
C THR A 238 -6.58 17.64 1.65
N SER A 239 -7.63 18.42 1.94
CA SER A 239 -8.08 19.55 1.11
C SER A 239 -7.00 20.65 0.99
N SER A 240 -6.20 20.85 2.05
CA SER A 240 -5.04 21.76 2.04
C SER A 240 -3.94 21.29 1.08
N ARG A 241 -3.90 20.00 0.72
CA ARG A 241 -2.83 19.35 -0.05
C ARG A 241 -3.12 19.26 -1.55
N SER A 242 -4.38 19.33 -1.98
CA SER A 242 -4.73 19.45 -3.41
C SER A 242 -4.19 20.74 -4.05
N CYS A 243 -3.96 21.79 -3.25
CA CYS A 243 -3.40 23.07 -3.71
C CYS A 243 -1.91 23.06 -4.06
N LEU A 244 -1.13 22.04 -3.67
CA LEU A 244 0.34 22.05 -3.90
C LEU A 244 0.78 21.32 -5.18
N LEU A 245 -0.07 20.50 -5.81
CA LEU A 245 0.25 19.84 -7.09
C LEU A 245 -0.09 20.69 -8.33
N HIS A 246 -0.83 21.79 -8.21
CA HIS A 246 -1.17 22.68 -9.35
C HIS A 246 -0.23 23.89 -9.52
N ARG A 247 0.91 23.95 -8.82
CA ARG A 247 1.93 25.04 -8.99
C ARG A 247 3.30 24.57 -9.48
N ARG A 248 3.37 23.51 -10.28
CA ARG A 248 4.59 23.15 -11.05
C ARG A 248 4.33 22.82 -12.53
N GLN A 249 3.27 23.37 -13.11
CA GLN A 249 3.12 23.51 -14.57
C GLN A 249 2.54 24.89 -14.92
N ALA A 250 3.31 25.93 -14.59
CA ALA A 250 3.20 27.26 -15.19
C ALA A 250 4.49 28.01 -14.84
N GLY A 251 5.47 27.86 -15.73
CA GLY A 251 6.80 28.46 -15.68
C GLY A 251 7.56 28.01 -16.91
#